data_AF-A0A4D6GU74-F1
#
_entry.id   AF-A0A4D6GU74-F1
#
_cell.length_a   1.000
_cell.length_b   1.000
_cell.length_c   1.000
_cell.angle_alpha   90.00
_cell.angle_beta   90.00
_cell.angle_gamma   90.00
#
_symmetry.space_group_name_H-M   'P 1'
#
loop_
_entity.id
_entity.type
_entity.pdbx_description
1 polymer ?
#
loop_
_entity_poly.entity_id
_entity_poly.type
_entity_poly.pdbx_seq_one_letter_code
_entity_poly.pdbx_strand_id
1 'polypeptide(L)'
;MTAYNLTGENPTDLPKRAIRALTEKMTVLPDTGRVNDADDLYLVVSESGSEYLVDAREGACDCPDARHNLAADDSCKHERRVRYATGETLIPEWTNADAIDPQLGTHTSTNPVRAAADGGIVAESDDDSPPLDASKRGECDNDWCDGSNGDSLPCFDCFEYMEGQ
;
A
#
# COMPACT_ATOMS: atom_id res chain seq x y z
N MET A 1 7.41 -3.35 27.82
CA MET A 1 8.21 -3.01 26.64
C MET A 1 8.59 -4.32 25.97
N THR A 2 7.78 -4.75 25.01
CA THR A 2 8.01 -6.03 24.31
C THR A 2 9.01 -5.76 23.20
N ALA A 3 10.22 -6.28 23.35
CA ALA A 3 11.25 -6.18 22.32
C ALA A 3 10.93 -7.20 21.22
N TYR A 4 10.57 -6.71 20.03
CA TYR A 4 10.43 -7.55 18.84
C TYR A 4 11.84 -7.90 18.34
N ASN A 5 12.14 -9.20 18.25
CA ASN A 5 13.48 -9.70 17.98
C ASN A 5 13.76 -9.67 16.47
N LEU A 6 14.89 -9.06 16.08
CA LEU A 6 15.18 -8.62 14.71
C LEU A 6 16.03 -9.64 13.91
N THR A 7 15.82 -10.95 14.11
CA THR A 7 16.72 -12.00 13.56
C THR A 7 16.14 -12.87 12.46
N GLY A 8 14.84 -12.83 12.16
CA GLY A 8 14.29 -13.59 11.02
C GLY A 8 14.19 -15.10 11.28
N GLU A 9 14.24 -15.52 12.55
CA GLU A 9 14.24 -16.94 12.95
C GLU A 9 12.85 -17.43 13.38
N ASN A 10 11.86 -16.52 13.57
CA ASN A 10 10.46 -16.89 13.71
C ASN A 10 9.69 -16.76 12.38
N PRO A 11 8.66 -17.60 12.13
CA PRO A 11 7.77 -17.44 10.97
C PRO A 11 7.00 -16.10 10.97
N THR A 12 7.05 -15.35 12.06
CA THR A 12 6.51 -13.99 12.23
C THR A 12 7.59 -12.90 12.20
N ASP A 13 8.83 -13.20 11.77
CA ASP A 13 9.88 -12.19 11.67
C ASP A 13 10.12 -11.80 10.21
N LEU A 14 10.07 -10.50 9.93
CA LEU A 14 10.48 -9.97 8.63
C LEU A 14 12.00 -10.05 8.49
N PRO A 15 12.52 -10.39 7.29
CA PRO A 15 13.95 -10.34 7.06
C PRO A 15 14.46 -8.90 7.23
N LYS A 16 15.68 -8.73 7.73
CA LYS A 16 16.27 -7.40 8.04
C LYS A 16 16.15 -6.41 6.88
N ARG A 17 16.30 -6.89 5.64
CA ARG A 17 16.17 -6.06 4.44
C ARG A 17 14.73 -5.62 4.17
N ALA A 18 13.73 -6.41 4.51
CA ALA A 18 12.31 -6.01 4.44
C ALA A 18 11.98 -4.98 5.52
N ILE A 19 12.50 -5.13 6.73
CA ILE A 19 12.35 -4.13 7.79
C ILE A 19 12.87 -2.78 7.29
N ARG A 20 14.10 -2.75 6.78
CA ARG A 20 14.70 -1.52 6.23
C ARG A 20 13.91 -0.96 5.04
N ALA A 21 13.33 -1.82 4.21
CA ALA A 21 12.48 -1.40 3.11
C ALA A 21 11.21 -0.69 3.59
N LEU A 22 10.60 -1.13 4.69
CA LEU A 22 9.39 -0.51 5.23
C LEU A 22 9.70 0.75 6.05
N THR A 23 10.79 0.77 6.82
CA THR A 23 11.03 1.82 7.83
C THR A 23 11.98 2.94 7.41
N GLU A 24 12.92 2.70 6.49
CA GLU A 24 13.85 3.75 6.04
C GLU A 24 13.18 4.72 5.06
N LYS A 25 13.64 5.98 5.07
CA LYS A 25 13.14 7.02 4.17
C LYS A 25 13.61 6.75 2.74
N MET A 26 12.69 6.35 1.87
CA MET A 26 13.00 6.05 0.47
C MET A 26 11.85 6.41 -0.46
N THR A 27 12.15 7.11 -1.55
CA THR A 27 11.13 7.50 -2.53
C THR A 27 11.21 6.59 -3.75
N VAL A 28 10.08 6.03 -4.18
CA VAL A 28 9.96 5.22 -5.40
C VAL A 28 9.34 6.08 -6.49
N LEU A 29 10.04 6.25 -7.62
CA LEU A 29 9.63 7.10 -8.73
C LEU A 29 9.51 6.24 -10.01
N PRO A 30 8.30 5.98 -10.52
CA PRO A 30 8.09 5.12 -11.70
C PRO A 30 8.38 5.82 -13.03
N ASP A 31 8.16 7.13 -13.14
CA ASP A 31 8.24 7.85 -14.42
C ASP A 31 9.04 9.15 -14.27
N THR A 32 10.33 9.03 -13.94
CA THR A 32 11.21 10.19 -13.77
C THR A 32 12.66 9.86 -14.10
N GLY A 33 13.38 10.82 -14.68
CA GLY A 33 14.82 10.74 -14.88
C GLY A 33 15.23 9.58 -15.78
N ARG A 34 16.00 8.63 -15.24
CA ARG A 34 16.54 7.47 -15.98
C ARG A 34 15.49 6.42 -16.37
N VAL A 35 14.30 6.47 -15.78
CA VAL A 35 13.23 5.48 -15.99
C VAL A 35 11.99 6.08 -16.67
N ASN A 36 12.11 7.28 -17.24
CA ASN A 36 11.00 7.93 -17.93
C ASN A 36 10.50 7.09 -19.11
N ASP A 37 9.18 6.94 -19.23
CA ASP A 37 8.50 6.08 -20.22
C ASP A 37 8.98 4.62 -20.22
N ALA A 38 9.47 4.10 -19.09
CA ALA A 38 9.93 2.72 -18.96
C ALA A 38 9.10 1.94 -17.94
N ASP A 39 8.18 1.11 -18.44
CA ASP A 39 7.36 0.23 -17.61
C ASP A 39 8.22 -0.70 -16.75
N ASP A 40 7.74 -0.99 -15.54
CA ASP A 40 8.38 -1.85 -14.53
C ASP A 40 9.79 -1.40 -14.06
N LEU A 41 10.28 -0.24 -14.52
CA LEU A 41 11.51 0.37 -14.03
C LEU A 41 11.20 1.51 -13.06
N TYR A 42 11.91 1.49 -11.94
CA TYR A 42 11.73 2.46 -10.87
C TYR A 42 13.06 3.10 -10.49
N LEU A 43 13.04 4.41 -10.30
CA LEU A 43 14.14 5.13 -9.67
C LEU A 43 13.85 5.22 -8.17
N VAL A 44 14.70 4.61 -7.36
CA VAL A 44 14.59 4.64 -5.90
C VAL A 44 15.61 5.61 -5.32
N VAL A 45 15.14 6.68 -4.69
CA VAL A 45 15.97 7.63 -3.96
C VAL A 45 16.05 7.21 -2.50
N SER A 46 17.24 6.86 -2.04
CA SER A 46 17.48 6.44 -0.65
C SER A 46 17.67 7.62 0.30
N GLU A 47 17.61 7.38 1.62
CA GLU A 47 17.84 8.39 2.66
C GLU A 47 19.19 9.12 2.52
N SER A 48 20.22 8.45 2.00
CA SER A 48 21.52 9.07 1.73
C SER A 48 21.53 9.98 0.49
N GLY A 49 20.39 10.14 -0.19
CA GLY A 49 20.27 10.83 -1.47
C GLY A 49 20.83 10.05 -2.65
N SER A 50 21.21 8.78 -2.45
CA SER A 50 21.70 7.92 -3.54
C SER A 50 20.52 7.35 -4.32
N GLU A 51 20.62 7.40 -5.64
CA GLU A 51 19.59 6.91 -6.56
C GLU A 51 19.99 5.53 -7.09
N TYR A 52 19.02 4.62 -7.13
CA TYR A 52 19.20 3.26 -7.63
C TYR A 52 18.10 2.92 -8.62
N LEU A 53 18.48 2.25 -9.71
CA LEU A 53 17.55 1.72 -10.68
C LEU A 53 17.11 0.31 -10.26
N VAL A 54 15.80 0.10 -10.22
CA VAL A 54 15.16 -1.17 -9.89
C VAL A 54 14.31 -1.60 -11.06
N ASP A 55 14.51 -2.82 -11.52
CA ASP A 55 13.65 -3.51 -12.48
C ASP A 55 12.77 -4.46 -11.70
N ALA A 56 11.49 -4.12 -11.56
CA ALA A 56 10.53 -4.90 -10.80
C ALA A 56 10.20 -6.22 -11.50
N ARG A 57 10.19 -6.22 -12.84
CA ARG A 57 9.89 -7.40 -13.66
C ARG A 57 10.96 -8.47 -13.52
N GLU A 58 12.23 -8.09 -13.59
CA GLU A 58 13.36 -9.01 -13.47
C GLU A 58 13.82 -9.22 -12.01
N GLY A 59 13.30 -8.44 -11.06
CA GLY A 59 13.74 -8.47 -9.67
C GLY A 59 15.21 -8.04 -9.51
N ALA A 60 15.62 -7.02 -10.27
CA ALA A 60 17.02 -6.59 -10.32
C ALA A 60 17.18 -5.16 -9.76
N CYS A 61 18.32 -4.89 -9.11
CA CYS A 61 18.65 -3.57 -8.60
C CYS A 61 20.14 -3.26 -8.83
N ASP A 62 20.46 -2.02 -9.21
CA ASP A 62 21.85 -1.57 -9.42
C ASP A 62 22.59 -1.19 -8.13
N CYS A 63 21.97 -1.38 -6.95
CA CYS A 63 22.60 -1.04 -5.68
C CYS A 63 23.79 -1.98 -5.34
N PRO A 64 24.74 -1.53 -4.51
CA PRO A 64 25.89 -2.36 -4.13
C PRO A 64 25.48 -3.65 -3.40
N ASP A 65 24.39 -3.62 -2.62
CA ASP A 65 23.91 -4.80 -1.89
C ASP A 65 23.45 -5.90 -2.85
N ALA A 66 22.67 -5.53 -3.87
CA ALA A 66 22.22 -6.45 -4.93
C ALA A 66 23.39 -7.03 -5.73
N ARG A 67 24.40 -6.21 -6.03
CA ARG A 67 25.56 -6.62 -6.83
C ARG A 67 26.51 -7.57 -6.11
N HIS A 68 26.57 -7.54 -4.78
CA HIS A 68 27.68 -8.17 -4.05
C HIS A 68 27.27 -9.08 -2.90
N ASN A 69 26.07 -8.92 -2.34
CA ASN A 69 25.72 -9.50 -1.03
C ASN A 69 24.45 -10.37 -1.05
N LEU A 70 23.78 -10.54 -2.19
CA LEU A 70 22.55 -11.34 -2.29
C LEU A 70 22.83 -12.77 -2.76
N ALA A 71 22.04 -13.70 -2.21
CA ALA A 71 21.90 -15.05 -2.75
C ALA A 71 20.86 -15.04 -3.89
N ALA A 72 20.76 -16.15 -4.62
CA ALA A 72 19.87 -16.27 -5.79
C ALA A 72 18.39 -15.98 -5.49
N ASP A 73 17.92 -16.31 -4.29
CA ASP A 73 16.51 -16.16 -3.88
C ASP A 73 16.31 -14.99 -2.89
N ASP A 74 17.27 -14.07 -2.79
CA ASP A 74 17.17 -12.90 -1.91
C ASP A 74 17.07 -11.62 -2.74
N SER A 75 16.37 -10.62 -2.20
CA SER A 75 16.22 -9.29 -2.79
C SER A 75 16.99 -8.25 -1.98
N CYS A 76 17.27 -7.07 -2.54
CA CYS A 76 17.81 -5.97 -1.74
C CYS A 76 16.66 -5.21 -1.04
N LYS A 77 16.99 -4.21 -0.21
CA LYS A 77 15.95 -3.36 0.39
C LYS A 77 15.20 -2.50 -0.64
N HIS A 78 15.85 -2.09 -1.74
CA HIS A 78 15.22 -1.21 -2.75
C HIS A 78 14.20 -1.96 -3.60
N GLU A 79 14.50 -3.20 -3.99
CA GLU A 79 13.52 -4.06 -4.68
C GLU A 79 12.31 -4.34 -3.79
N ARG A 80 12.54 -4.70 -2.52
CA ARG A 80 11.44 -4.86 -1.56
C ARG A 80 10.64 -3.56 -1.39
N ARG A 81 11.31 -2.40 -1.36
CA ARG A 81 10.65 -1.09 -1.26
C ARG A 81 9.70 -0.86 -2.42
N VAL A 82 10.13 -1.16 -3.64
CA VAL A 82 9.29 -1.06 -4.85
C VAL A 82 8.08 -1.97 -4.71
N ARG A 83 8.28 -3.26 -4.39
CA ARG A 83 7.17 -4.22 -4.26
C ARG A 83 6.15 -3.84 -3.18
N TYR A 84 6.60 -3.28 -2.06
CA TYR A 84 5.68 -2.78 -1.03
C TYR A 84 4.95 -1.51 -1.49
N ALA A 85 5.65 -0.59 -2.15
CA ALA A 85 5.07 0.66 -2.65
C ALA A 85 4.02 0.40 -3.75
N THR A 86 4.26 -0.57 -4.62
CA THR A 86 3.35 -0.95 -5.71
C THR A 86 2.22 -1.89 -5.27
N GLY A 87 2.27 -2.40 -4.04
CA GLY A 87 1.31 -3.38 -3.53
C GLY A 87 1.51 -4.81 -4.06
N GLU A 88 2.56 -5.06 -4.86
CA GLU A 88 2.92 -6.41 -5.32
C GLU A 88 3.26 -7.35 -4.16
N THR A 89 3.78 -6.81 -3.06
CA THR A 89 3.99 -7.53 -1.81
C THR A 89 3.13 -6.93 -0.72
N LEU A 90 2.34 -7.78 -0.07
CA LEU A 90 1.51 -7.38 1.06
C LEU A 90 2.37 -7.05 2.27
N ILE A 91 2.04 -5.95 2.93
CA ILE A 91 2.57 -5.60 4.25
C ILE A 91 1.84 -6.48 5.28
N PRO A 92 2.56 -7.30 6.08
CA PRO A 92 1.92 -8.13 7.08
C PRO A 92 1.16 -7.30 8.12
N GLU A 93 -0.03 -7.76 8.49
CA GLU A 93 -0.93 -7.09 9.44
C GLU A 93 -0.25 -6.73 10.77
N TRP A 94 0.52 -7.68 11.32
CA TRP A 94 1.21 -7.55 12.60
C TRP A 94 2.35 -6.52 12.59
N THR A 95 2.66 -5.90 11.43
CA THR A 95 3.69 -4.86 11.31
C THR A 95 3.21 -3.55 11.94
N ASN A 96 4.02 -3.00 12.85
CA ASN A 96 3.76 -1.70 13.46
C ASN A 96 3.61 -0.59 12.40
N ALA A 97 2.40 -0.05 12.24
CA ALA A 97 2.10 0.95 11.24
C ALA A 97 2.86 2.26 11.42
N ASP A 98 3.06 2.70 12.66
CA ASP A 98 3.77 3.95 12.99
C ASP A 98 5.27 3.90 12.62
N ALA A 99 5.82 2.70 12.45
CA ALA A 99 7.21 2.51 12.05
C ALA A 99 7.40 2.49 10.53
N ILE A 100 6.32 2.30 9.76
CA ILE A 100 6.39 2.32 8.29
C ILE A 100 6.61 3.75 7.83
N ASP A 101 7.43 3.92 6.81
CA ASP A 101 7.65 5.24 6.23
C ASP A 101 6.33 5.83 5.72
N PRO A 102 5.85 6.96 6.27
CA PRO A 102 4.59 7.59 5.87
C PRO A 102 4.54 8.03 4.40
N GLN A 103 5.67 8.03 3.68
CA GLN A 103 5.73 8.35 2.25
C GLN A 103 5.78 7.11 1.35
N LEU A 104 5.55 5.91 1.90
CA LEU A 104 5.53 4.68 1.13
C LEU A 104 4.39 4.74 0.11
N GLY A 105 4.72 4.60 -1.17
CA GLY A 105 3.74 4.58 -2.27
C GLY A 105 3.21 5.95 -2.71
N THR A 106 3.60 7.06 -2.10
CA THR A 106 3.08 8.41 -2.44
C THR A 106 3.24 8.81 -3.92
N HIS A 107 4.22 8.24 -4.62
CA HIS A 107 4.53 8.57 -6.01
C HIS A 107 4.27 7.41 -6.99
N THR A 108 3.65 6.33 -6.54
CA THR A 108 3.24 5.23 -7.40
C THR A 108 1.79 5.40 -7.82
N SER A 109 1.42 4.87 -9.00
CA SER A 109 0.04 4.86 -9.48
C SER A 109 -0.86 3.88 -8.72
N THR A 110 -0.22 2.92 -8.04
CA THR A 110 -0.82 1.92 -7.15
C THR A 110 -0.47 2.24 -5.70
N ASN A 111 -1.29 1.74 -4.77
CA ASN A 111 -1.09 1.96 -3.34
C ASN A 111 -0.50 0.73 -2.64
N PRO A 112 0.24 0.91 -1.54
CA PRO A 112 0.62 -0.19 -0.67
C PRO A 112 -0.60 -0.94 -0.15
N VAL A 113 -0.49 -2.26 0.02
CA VAL A 113 -1.59 -3.11 0.49
C VAL A 113 -1.19 -3.80 1.78
N ARG A 114 -2.05 -3.69 2.80
CA ARG A 114 -1.92 -4.42 4.06
C ARG A 114 -2.80 -5.67 4.05
N ALA A 115 -2.26 -6.76 4.57
CA ALA A 115 -3.06 -7.93 4.89
C ALA A 115 -4.05 -7.61 6.02
N ALA A 116 -5.30 -8.07 5.92
CA ALA A 116 -6.24 -8.05 7.05
C ALA A 116 -6.23 -9.37 7.83
N ALA A 117 -6.55 -9.30 9.13
CA ALA A 117 -6.51 -10.45 10.04
C ALA A 117 -7.57 -11.53 9.75
N ASP A 118 -8.64 -11.19 9.04
CA ASP A 118 -9.75 -12.07 8.65
C ASP A 118 -9.60 -12.65 7.24
N GLY A 119 -8.47 -12.40 6.58
CA GLY A 119 -8.23 -12.77 5.18
C GLY A 119 -8.77 -11.75 4.17
N GLY A 120 -9.33 -10.62 4.62
CA GLY A 120 -9.65 -9.47 3.77
C GLY A 120 -8.41 -8.66 3.37
N ILE A 121 -8.59 -7.72 2.44
CA ILE A 121 -7.59 -6.70 2.11
C ILE A 121 -8.11 -5.36 2.61
N VAL A 122 -7.27 -4.58 3.30
CA VAL A 122 -7.57 -3.17 3.62
C VAL A 122 -6.71 -2.31 2.70
N ALA A 123 -7.35 -1.67 1.73
CA ALA A 123 -6.72 -0.61 0.97
C ALA A 123 -6.83 0.67 1.81
N GLU A 124 -5.69 1.18 2.28
CA GLU A 124 -5.62 2.52 2.86
C GLU A 124 -5.71 3.54 1.72
N SER A 125 -6.92 4.01 1.47
CA SER A 125 -7.19 5.15 0.59
C SER A 125 -7.24 6.42 1.45
N ASP A 126 -6.36 7.39 1.17
CA ASP A 126 -6.40 8.76 1.71
C ASP A 126 -7.58 9.57 1.15
N ASP A 127 -8.77 8.98 1.16
CA ASP A 127 -10.00 9.68 0.80
C ASP A 127 -10.54 10.35 2.06
N ASP A 128 -10.51 11.68 2.10
CA ASP A 128 -11.15 12.58 3.07
C ASP A 128 -12.70 12.47 2.94
N SER A 129 -13.20 11.24 2.89
CA SER A 129 -14.61 10.94 2.91
C SER A 129 -15.08 11.06 4.36
N PRO A 130 -16.01 11.98 4.67
CA PRO A 130 -16.48 12.15 6.04
C PRO A 130 -17.07 10.84 6.54
N PRO A 131 -16.85 10.48 7.83
CA PRO A 131 -17.42 9.28 8.39
C PRO A 131 -18.94 9.31 8.22
N LEU A 132 -19.51 8.23 7.68
CA LEU A 132 -20.94 8.04 7.59
C LEU A 132 -21.54 8.14 9.01
N ASP A 133 -22.18 9.27 9.29
CA ASP A 133 -22.82 9.54 10.57
C ASP A 133 -24.05 8.63 10.71
N ALA A 134 -23.83 7.49 11.37
CA ALA A 134 -24.86 6.52 11.69
C ALA A 134 -25.89 7.03 12.74
N SER A 135 -25.89 8.33 13.07
CA SER A 135 -26.88 8.96 13.96
C SER A 135 -28.14 9.42 13.23
N LYS A 136 -28.19 9.41 11.90
CA LYS A 136 -29.42 9.70 11.12
C LYS A 136 -30.31 8.48 10.87
N ARG A 137 -30.35 7.53 11.81
CA ARG A 137 -31.25 6.36 11.76
C ARG A 137 -32.73 6.69 12.08
N GLY A 138 -33.08 7.97 12.24
CA GLY A 138 -34.34 8.40 12.85
C GLY A 138 -35.30 9.20 11.97
N GLU A 139 -34.92 9.65 10.79
CA GLU A 139 -35.79 10.48 9.93
C GLU A 139 -35.83 9.90 8.51
N CYS A 140 -36.51 8.76 8.38
CA CYS A 140 -37.07 8.32 7.11
C CYS A 140 -38.57 8.62 7.08
N ASP A 141 -38.92 9.89 7.22
CA ASP A 141 -40.28 10.37 6.94
C ASP A 141 -40.46 10.42 5.42
N ASN A 142 -40.74 9.25 4.84
CA ASN A 142 -41.53 8.99 3.63
C ASN A 142 -41.71 10.11 2.57
N ASP A 143 -40.63 10.78 2.18
CA ASP A 143 -40.57 11.58 0.96
C ASP A 143 -39.90 10.75 -0.13
N TRP A 144 -40.72 10.27 -1.06
CA TRP A 144 -40.27 9.67 -2.29
C TRP A 144 -39.54 10.74 -3.10
N CYS A 145 -38.28 10.49 -3.44
CA CYS A 145 -37.51 11.38 -4.32
C CYS A 145 -38.05 11.23 -5.77
N ASP A 146 -38.41 12.34 -6.42
CA ASP A 146 -38.76 12.33 -7.86
C ASP A 146 -37.48 12.09 -8.68
N GLY A 147 -37.37 10.90 -9.28
CA GLY A 147 -36.28 10.58 -10.20
C GLY A 147 -36.34 11.45 -11.47
N SER A 148 -35.20 11.67 -12.11
CA SER A 148 -35.07 12.48 -13.33
C SER A 148 -35.89 12.00 -14.53
N ASN A 149 -36.48 10.80 -14.45
CA ASN A 149 -37.37 10.22 -15.47
C ASN A 149 -38.84 10.08 -15.01
N GLY A 150 -39.21 10.61 -13.85
CA GLY A 150 -40.55 10.47 -13.28
C GLY A 150 -40.80 9.12 -12.58
N ASP A 151 -39.73 8.36 -12.31
CA ASP A 151 -39.78 7.13 -11.55
C ASP A 151 -39.65 7.48 -10.05
N SER A 152 -40.61 7.05 -9.23
CA SER A 152 -40.48 7.18 -7.78
C SER A 152 -39.56 6.09 -7.24
N LEU A 153 -38.30 6.43 -7.05
CA LEU A 153 -37.30 5.55 -6.46
C LEU A 153 -37.00 6.00 -5.03
N PRO A 154 -36.72 5.05 -4.11
CA PRO A 154 -36.19 5.42 -2.81
C PRO A 154 -34.86 6.16 -3.03
N CYS A 155 -34.62 7.21 -2.23
CA CYS A 155 -33.37 7.96 -2.32
C CYS A 155 -32.17 7.02 -2.13
N PHE A 156 -31.01 7.36 -2.71
CA PHE A 156 -29.85 6.45 -2.88
C PHE A 156 -29.45 5.70 -1.59
N ASP A 157 -29.51 6.37 -0.43
CA ASP A 157 -29.22 5.78 0.88
C ASP A 157 -30.17 4.64 1.30
N CYS A 158 -31.38 4.58 0.73
CA CYS A 158 -32.36 3.52 0.97
C CYS A 158 -32.29 2.38 -0.07
N PHE A 159 -31.75 2.64 -1.26
CA PHE A 159 -31.59 1.61 -2.30
C PHE A 159 -30.57 0.54 -1.88
N GLU A 160 -29.49 0.95 -1.21
CA GLU A 160 -28.44 0.05 -0.71
C GLU A 160 -28.95 -0.93 0.37
N TYR A 161 -30.06 -0.61 1.05
CA TYR A 161 -30.65 -1.48 2.08
C TYR A 161 -31.55 -2.60 1.53
N MET A 162 -32.01 -2.50 0.28
CA MET A 162 -32.96 -3.46 -0.31
C MET A 162 -32.29 -4.58 -1.09
N GLU A 163 -31.05 -4.40 -1.57
CA GLU A 163 -30.29 -5.43 -2.31
C GLU A 163 -29.49 -6.37 -1.37
N GLY A 164 -29.58 -6.15 -0.05
CA GLY A 164 -28.87 -6.91 0.98
C GLY A 164 -29.62 -8.10 1.60
N GLN A 165 -30.54 -8.76 0.89
CA GLN A 165 -31.13 -10.05 1.30
C GLN A 165 -30.85 -11.18 0.31
#